data_AF-X0TBS7-F1
#
_entry.id   AF-X0TBS7-F1
#
_cell.length_a   1.000
_cell.length_b   1.000
_cell.length_c   1.000
_cell.angle_alpha   90.00
_cell.angle_beta   90.00
_cell.angle_gamma   90.00
#
_symmetry.space_group_name_H-M   'P 1'
#
loop_
_entity.id
_entity.type
_entity.pdbx_description
1 polymer ?
#
loop_
_entity_poly.entity_id
_entity_poly.type
_entity_poly.pdbx_seq_one_letter_code
_entity_poly.pdbx_strand_id
1 'polypeptide(L)'
;FSKDLEWKYRGGEEVLHKLEYATALESIKVFNNLISLRNEKIAGFSTLDYLWSLAKDNQDIIEEISEGFLEEFIHLFKAIKGKADISSGWLRPLLEKDGVKIVDFTKIKGREAGISRSNYLDKLYEKVHNFIDRYPSGCDDKLIKEREENRQKILDYFGATINDWNDYYWHLKHIFQDKDDLENLKKLIPLTEEDIKAIEIANENKIPFGITPYYLSLFDFSRSDRKNDYQVRSQVIPPIHYVALMKEHRKERSYYFDFMGEHDTSPEELITRRYPMISILKPYDTCPQICVYCQRNWEITGPMMPEAVPSKESLDKALDWFAKHTSMKDVLITGGDPLALGDEKIKYIMDRLCQMEHVINIRWGTRTPVTVPMRITDELTKLIGSYIEPGKRNVCIVT
;
A
#
# COMPACT_ATOMS: atom_id res chain seq x y z
N PHE A 1 -42.76 -10.80 5.45
CA PHE A 1 -41.90 -10.72 4.26
C PHE A 1 -40.61 -11.53 4.40
N SER A 2 -39.64 -11.15 5.24
CA SER A 2 -38.34 -11.85 5.32
C SER A 2 -38.46 -13.31 5.73
N LYS A 3 -39.28 -13.60 6.75
CA LYS A 3 -39.60 -14.99 7.17
C LYS A 3 -40.35 -15.79 6.10
N ASP A 4 -41.28 -15.15 5.38
CA ASP A 4 -42.05 -15.82 4.32
C ASP A 4 -41.14 -16.20 3.16
N LEU A 5 -40.24 -15.29 2.75
CA LEU A 5 -39.27 -15.53 1.69
C LEU A 5 -38.24 -16.59 2.10
N GLU A 6 -37.77 -16.55 3.36
CA GLU A 6 -36.93 -17.62 3.91
C GLU A 6 -37.63 -18.99 3.82
N TRP A 7 -38.92 -19.04 4.18
CA TRP A 7 -39.72 -20.25 4.08
C TRP A 7 -39.87 -20.74 2.64
N LYS A 8 -40.07 -19.83 1.67
CA LYS A 8 -40.12 -20.18 0.24
C LYS A 8 -38.83 -20.84 -0.24
N TYR A 9 -37.67 -20.31 0.17
CA TYR A 9 -36.38 -20.92 -0.16
C TYR A 9 -36.20 -22.28 0.51
N ARG A 10 -36.48 -22.37 1.82
CA ARG A 10 -36.32 -23.63 2.57
C ARG A 10 -37.31 -24.71 2.16
N GLY A 11 -38.53 -24.32 1.79
CA GLY A 11 -39.59 -25.19 1.31
C GLY A 11 -39.43 -25.62 -0.14
N GLY A 12 -38.46 -25.05 -0.88
CA GLY A 12 -38.21 -25.39 -2.28
C GLY A 12 -39.20 -24.79 -3.26
N GLU A 13 -40.01 -23.81 -2.84
CA GLU A 13 -40.91 -23.06 -3.73
C GLU A 13 -40.13 -22.18 -4.72
N GLU A 14 -38.96 -21.67 -4.30
CA GLU A 14 -37.99 -20.99 -5.16
C GLU A 14 -36.65 -21.76 -5.18
N VAL A 15 -36.28 -22.27 -6.36
CA VAL A 15 -35.05 -23.04 -6.55
C VAL A 15 -33.91 -22.11 -6.96
N LEU A 16 -32.97 -21.88 -6.04
CA LEU A 16 -31.76 -21.09 -6.27
C LEU A 16 -30.53 -21.98 -6.48
N HIS A 17 -29.51 -21.45 -7.15
CA HIS A 17 -28.18 -22.07 -7.14
C HIS A 17 -27.67 -22.16 -5.68
N LYS A 18 -26.93 -23.21 -5.32
CA LYS A 18 -26.52 -23.47 -3.91
C LYS A 18 -25.82 -22.29 -3.23
N LEU A 19 -24.98 -21.57 -3.98
CA LEU A 19 -24.31 -20.36 -3.47
C LEU A 19 -25.28 -19.18 -3.29
N GLU A 20 -26.22 -18.98 -4.23
CA GLU A 20 -27.25 -17.95 -4.12
C GLU A 20 -28.20 -18.26 -2.96
N TYR A 21 -28.55 -19.54 -2.77
CA TYR A 21 -29.36 -20.00 -1.65
C TYR A 21 -28.69 -19.67 -0.30
N ALA A 22 -27.43 -20.07 -0.13
CA ALA A 22 -26.69 -19.80 1.11
C ALA A 22 -26.57 -18.30 1.37
N THR A 23 -26.26 -17.52 0.31
CA THR A 23 -26.15 -16.06 0.40
C THR A 23 -27.49 -15.42 0.77
N ALA A 24 -28.59 -15.81 0.10
CA ALA A 24 -29.90 -15.26 0.37
C ALA A 24 -30.34 -15.48 1.83
N LEU A 25 -30.10 -16.68 2.38
CA LEU A 25 -30.41 -16.97 3.78
C LEU A 25 -29.58 -16.13 4.76
N GLU A 26 -28.28 -15.98 4.53
CA GLU A 26 -27.45 -15.14 5.39
C GLU A 26 -27.83 -13.67 5.24
N SER A 27 -28.12 -13.18 4.03
CA SER A 27 -28.57 -11.81 3.80
C SER A 27 -29.92 -11.52 4.46
N ILE A 28 -30.86 -12.47 4.47
CA ILE A 28 -32.12 -12.35 5.22
C ILE A 28 -31.85 -12.19 6.72
N LYS A 29 -30.94 -13.01 7.26
CA LYS A 29 -30.55 -12.94 8.67
C LYS A 29 -29.84 -11.62 9.01
N VAL A 30 -28.93 -11.15 8.17
CA VAL A 30 -28.26 -9.85 8.31
C VAL A 30 -29.29 -8.72 8.30
N PHE A 31 -30.19 -8.70 7.32
CA PHE A 31 -31.25 -7.69 7.26
C PHE A 31 -32.12 -7.69 8.51
N ASN A 32 -32.58 -8.87 8.97
CA ASN A 32 -33.37 -8.99 10.20
C ASN A 32 -32.61 -8.50 11.44
N ASN A 33 -31.29 -8.67 11.49
CA ASN A 33 -30.46 -8.12 12.56
C ASN A 33 -30.37 -6.59 12.47
N LEU A 34 -30.17 -6.02 11.28
CA LEU A 34 -30.10 -4.57 11.07
C LEU A 34 -31.37 -3.87 11.53
N ILE A 35 -32.55 -4.38 11.14
CA ILE A 35 -33.86 -3.82 11.52
C ILE A 35 -34.36 -4.27 12.91
N SER A 36 -33.52 -4.95 13.69
CA SER A 36 -33.94 -5.39 15.02
C SER A 36 -33.94 -4.20 15.99
N LEU A 37 -34.99 -4.08 16.81
CA LEU A 37 -35.15 -3.01 17.79
C LEU A 37 -33.92 -2.78 18.67
N ARG A 38 -33.21 -3.86 19.02
CA ARG A 38 -31.99 -3.77 19.82
C ARG A 38 -30.87 -3.07 19.05
N ASN A 39 -30.63 -3.45 17.80
CA ASN A 39 -29.53 -2.92 17.01
C ASN A 39 -29.81 -1.50 16.53
N GLU A 40 -31.05 -1.18 16.14
CA GLU A 40 -31.46 0.19 15.82
C GLU A 40 -31.30 1.12 17.02
N LYS A 41 -31.64 0.64 18.24
CA LYS A 41 -31.39 1.40 19.47
C LYS A 41 -29.89 1.65 19.73
N ILE A 42 -29.02 0.70 19.39
CA ILE A 42 -27.56 0.85 19.52
C ILE A 42 -27.02 1.80 18.46
N ALA A 43 -27.51 1.69 17.22
CA ALA A 43 -27.13 2.55 16.10
C ALA A 43 -27.62 3.99 16.25
N GLY A 44 -28.69 4.20 17.02
CA GLY A 44 -29.28 5.52 17.25
C GLY A 44 -30.23 5.99 16.15
N PHE A 45 -30.51 5.15 15.15
CA PHE A 45 -31.45 5.42 14.07
C PHE A 45 -32.19 4.15 13.62
N SER A 46 -33.35 4.33 12.99
CA SER A 46 -34.17 3.25 12.44
C SER A 46 -33.82 3.01 10.99
N THR A 47 -33.19 1.88 10.69
CA THR A 47 -32.86 1.49 9.32
C THR A 47 -34.14 1.33 8.51
N LEU A 48 -35.18 0.77 9.11
CA LEU A 48 -36.45 0.53 8.42
C LEU A 48 -37.15 1.85 8.04
N ASP A 49 -37.11 2.87 8.89
CA ASP A 49 -37.74 4.18 8.60
C ASP A 49 -37.03 4.91 7.47
N TYR A 50 -35.70 4.86 7.43
CA TYR A 50 -34.90 5.43 6.34
C TYR A 50 -35.22 4.74 5.01
N LEU A 51 -35.24 3.40 4.99
CA LEU A 51 -35.60 2.62 3.80
C LEU A 51 -37.05 2.86 3.34
N TRP A 52 -37.98 2.95 4.29
CA TRP A 52 -39.38 3.26 4.00
C TRP A 52 -39.55 4.65 3.42
N SER A 53 -38.85 5.63 3.97
CA SER A 53 -38.91 7.02 3.50
C SER A 53 -38.30 7.18 2.11
N LEU A 54 -37.18 6.50 1.84
CA LEU A 54 -36.61 6.39 0.49
C LEU A 54 -37.61 5.81 -0.51
N ALA A 55 -38.31 4.72 -0.13
CA ALA A 55 -39.32 4.10 -0.99
C ALA A 55 -40.55 5.01 -1.25
N LYS A 56 -40.71 6.08 -0.47
CA LYS A 56 -41.77 7.09 -0.61
C LYS A 56 -41.31 8.38 -1.28
N ASP A 57 -40.07 8.43 -1.77
CA ASP A 57 -39.50 9.60 -2.44
C ASP A 57 -39.48 10.86 -1.56
N ASN A 58 -39.24 10.68 -0.24
CA ASN A 58 -39.15 11.79 0.69
C ASN A 58 -37.79 12.50 0.56
N GLN A 59 -37.77 13.69 -0.05
CA GLN A 59 -36.55 14.42 -0.38
C GLN A 59 -35.73 14.85 0.85
N ASP A 60 -36.37 15.14 1.98
CA ASP A 60 -35.68 15.58 3.20
C ASP A 60 -34.72 14.49 3.75
N ILE A 61 -35.07 13.21 3.55
CA ILE A 61 -34.27 12.07 4.03
C ILE A 61 -33.23 11.65 2.98
N ILE A 62 -33.45 11.94 1.69
CA ILE A 62 -32.50 11.64 0.62
C ILE A 62 -31.20 12.43 0.82
N GLU A 63 -31.28 13.67 1.30
CA GLU A 63 -30.10 14.52 1.55
C GLU A 63 -29.23 14.03 2.73
N GLU A 64 -29.79 13.27 3.66
CA GLU A 64 -29.07 12.73 4.83
C GLU A 64 -28.38 11.39 4.54
N ILE A 65 -28.70 10.72 3.43
CA ILE A 65 -28.26 9.36 3.14
C ILE A 65 -27.05 9.36 2.20
N SER A 66 -25.98 8.69 2.63
CA SER A 66 -24.81 8.48 1.77
C SER A 66 -25.08 7.49 0.63
N GLU A 67 -24.37 7.66 -0.49
CA GLU A 67 -24.37 6.67 -1.59
C GLU A 67 -24.01 5.26 -1.10
N GLY A 68 -23.08 5.16 -0.14
CA GLY A 68 -22.67 3.87 0.44
C GLY A 68 -23.81 3.14 1.14
N PHE A 69 -24.66 3.85 1.88
CA PHE A 69 -25.86 3.27 2.50
C PHE A 69 -26.81 2.72 1.44
N LEU A 70 -27.07 3.48 0.37
CA LEU A 70 -27.94 3.03 -0.73
C LEU A 70 -27.38 1.78 -1.39
N GLU A 71 -26.10 1.78 -1.75
CA GLU A 71 -25.44 0.64 -2.39
C GLU A 71 -25.48 -0.62 -1.51
N GLU A 72 -25.30 -0.47 -0.20
CA GLU A 72 -25.36 -1.59 0.75
C GLU A 72 -26.74 -2.26 0.74
N PHE A 73 -27.83 -1.48 0.84
CA PHE A 73 -29.18 -2.05 0.84
C PHE A 73 -29.63 -2.54 -0.54
N ILE A 74 -29.21 -1.90 -1.63
CA ILE A 74 -29.47 -2.40 -3.00
C ILE A 74 -28.86 -3.80 -3.15
N HIS A 75 -27.59 -3.97 -2.77
CA HIS A 75 -26.91 -5.26 -2.88
C HIS A 75 -27.44 -6.29 -1.88
N LEU A 76 -27.78 -5.88 -0.66
CA LEU A 76 -28.43 -6.74 0.32
C LEU A 76 -29.77 -7.26 -0.19
N PHE A 77 -30.61 -6.41 -0.80
CA PHE A 77 -31.89 -6.84 -1.36
C PHE A 77 -31.75 -7.71 -2.61
N LYS A 78 -30.75 -7.44 -3.47
CA LYS A 78 -30.41 -8.34 -4.57
C LYS A 78 -30.05 -9.73 -4.03
N ALA A 79 -29.21 -9.79 -3.00
CA ALA A 79 -28.80 -11.04 -2.38
C ALA A 79 -29.96 -11.78 -1.69
N ILE A 80 -30.82 -11.07 -0.95
CA ILE A 80 -32.05 -11.62 -0.36
C ILE A 80 -32.95 -12.25 -1.43
N LYS A 81 -33.01 -11.67 -2.63
CA LYS A 81 -33.79 -12.21 -3.76
C LYS A 81 -33.09 -13.33 -4.53
N GLY A 82 -31.94 -13.82 -4.07
CA GLY A 82 -31.14 -14.84 -4.77
C GLY A 82 -30.54 -14.34 -6.09
N LYS A 83 -30.32 -13.03 -6.21
CA LYS A 83 -29.78 -12.34 -7.38
C LYS A 83 -28.48 -11.60 -7.03
N ALA A 84 -27.66 -12.21 -6.18
CA ALA A 84 -26.35 -11.63 -5.86
C ALA A 84 -25.35 -11.80 -7.01
N ASP A 85 -25.64 -12.71 -7.96
CA ASP A 85 -24.77 -13.06 -9.09
C ASP A 85 -23.38 -13.57 -8.63
N ILE A 86 -23.29 -14.08 -7.40
CA ILE A 86 -22.06 -14.66 -6.84
C ILE A 86 -21.79 -16.02 -7.49
N SER A 87 -22.84 -16.77 -7.81
CA SER A 87 -22.75 -18.07 -8.47
C SER A 87 -22.24 -18.00 -9.91
N SER A 88 -22.46 -16.87 -10.58
CA SER A 88 -21.92 -16.61 -11.91
C SER A 88 -20.50 -16.03 -11.81
N GLY A 89 -20.25 -15.16 -10.82
CA GLY A 89 -18.99 -14.43 -10.70
C GLY A 89 -18.86 -13.35 -11.78
N TRP A 90 -18.01 -12.34 -11.55
CA TRP A 90 -17.92 -11.18 -12.43
C TRP A 90 -17.42 -11.50 -13.85
N LEU A 91 -16.65 -12.58 -14.02
CA LEU A 91 -15.98 -12.92 -15.26
C LEU A 91 -16.86 -13.75 -16.22
N ARG A 92 -17.83 -14.50 -15.69
CA ARG A 92 -18.69 -15.36 -16.49
C ARG A 92 -19.57 -14.60 -17.50
N PRO A 93 -20.27 -13.50 -17.13
CA PRO A 93 -21.02 -12.72 -18.11
C PRO A 93 -20.14 -12.14 -19.22
N LEU A 94 -18.86 -11.86 -18.93
CA LEU A 94 -17.91 -11.35 -19.91
C LEU A 94 -17.48 -12.46 -20.89
N LEU A 95 -17.22 -13.67 -20.39
CA LEU A 95 -16.88 -14.82 -21.21
C LEU A 95 -18.06 -15.28 -22.09
N GLU A 96 -19.28 -15.25 -21.57
CA GLU A 96 -20.50 -15.54 -22.33
C GLU A 96 -20.66 -14.57 -23.51
N LYS A 97 -20.40 -13.27 -23.30
CA LYS A 97 -20.40 -12.24 -24.36
C LYS A 97 -19.33 -12.50 -25.43
N ASP A 98 -18.20 -13.07 -25.05
CA ASP A 98 -17.12 -13.46 -25.98
C ASP A 98 -17.42 -14.80 -26.68
N GLY A 99 -18.62 -15.38 -26.51
CA GLY A 99 -19.05 -16.61 -27.16
C GLY A 99 -18.52 -17.89 -26.50
N VAL A 100 -17.91 -17.79 -25.31
CA VAL A 100 -17.43 -18.96 -24.56
C VAL A 100 -18.63 -19.71 -24.02
N LYS A 101 -18.92 -20.89 -24.59
CA LYS A 101 -20.00 -21.75 -24.12
C LYS A 101 -19.69 -22.26 -22.73
N ILE A 102 -20.61 -22.03 -21.80
CA ILE A 102 -20.50 -22.56 -20.44
C ILE A 102 -20.73 -24.05 -20.47
N VAL A 103 -19.78 -24.72 -19.83
CA VAL A 103 -19.79 -26.15 -19.68
C VAL A 103 -20.45 -26.46 -18.35
N ASP A 104 -21.62 -27.09 -18.41
CA ASP A 104 -22.25 -27.64 -17.21
C ASP A 104 -21.49 -28.91 -16.79
N PHE A 105 -20.49 -28.73 -15.93
CA PHE A 105 -19.66 -29.83 -15.42
C PHE A 105 -20.42 -30.85 -14.57
N THR A 106 -21.71 -30.63 -14.27
CA THR A 106 -22.55 -31.66 -13.65
C THR A 106 -23.04 -32.70 -14.67
N LYS A 107 -23.06 -32.33 -15.96
CA LYS A 107 -23.57 -33.16 -17.06
C LYS A 107 -22.50 -33.96 -17.80
N ILE A 108 -21.22 -33.60 -17.64
CA ILE A 108 -20.09 -34.29 -18.27
C ILE A 108 -19.11 -34.82 -17.22
N LYS A 109 -18.43 -35.95 -17.50
CA LYS A 109 -17.47 -36.60 -16.58
C LYS A 109 -16.25 -37.13 -17.33
N GLY A 110 -15.21 -37.51 -16.59
CA GLY A 110 -14.01 -38.15 -17.16
C GLY A 110 -13.21 -37.23 -18.08
N ARG A 111 -12.60 -37.79 -19.13
CA ARG A 111 -11.68 -37.06 -20.02
C ARG A 111 -12.34 -35.89 -20.74
N GLU A 112 -13.60 -36.04 -21.16
CA GLU A 112 -14.37 -34.97 -21.79
C GLU A 112 -14.50 -33.75 -20.87
N ALA A 113 -14.86 -33.97 -19.61
CA ALA A 113 -14.90 -32.91 -18.59
C ALA A 113 -13.54 -32.25 -18.37
N GLY A 114 -12.45 -33.05 -18.39
CA GLY A 114 -11.09 -32.54 -18.27
C GLY A 114 -10.69 -31.61 -19.42
N ILE A 115 -10.91 -32.04 -20.67
CA ILE A 115 -10.62 -31.23 -21.87
C ILE A 115 -11.46 -29.95 -21.87
N SER A 116 -12.75 -30.09 -21.59
CA SER A 116 -13.67 -28.97 -21.57
C SER A 116 -13.30 -27.93 -20.50
N ARG A 117 -12.84 -28.38 -19.33
CA ARG A 117 -12.32 -27.50 -18.27
C ARG A 117 -11.01 -26.82 -18.68
N SER A 118 -10.08 -27.54 -19.31
CA SER A 118 -8.83 -26.93 -19.80
C SER A 118 -9.11 -25.81 -20.79
N ASN A 119 -9.93 -26.06 -21.81
CA ASN A 119 -10.28 -25.05 -22.81
C ASN A 119 -10.97 -23.83 -22.19
N TYR A 120 -11.83 -24.05 -21.19
CA TYR A 120 -12.46 -22.95 -20.45
C TYR A 120 -11.43 -22.11 -19.68
N LEU A 121 -10.44 -22.74 -19.05
CA LEU A 121 -9.35 -22.05 -18.34
C LEU A 121 -8.44 -21.26 -19.29
N ASP A 122 -8.19 -21.73 -20.51
CA ASP A 122 -7.44 -20.98 -21.51
C ASP A 122 -8.18 -19.68 -21.89
N LYS A 123 -9.51 -19.75 -22.05
CA LYS A 123 -10.33 -18.54 -22.29
C LYS A 123 -10.39 -17.61 -21.09
N LEU A 124 -10.40 -18.16 -19.89
CA LEU A 124 -10.28 -17.39 -18.65
C LEU A 124 -8.94 -16.63 -18.61
N TYR A 125 -7.85 -17.33 -18.91
CA TYR A 125 -6.50 -16.77 -19.00
C TYR A 125 -6.46 -15.64 -20.02
N GLU A 126 -6.89 -15.86 -21.26
CA GLU A 126 -6.92 -14.83 -22.31
C GLU A 126 -7.65 -13.58 -21.83
N LYS A 127 -8.81 -13.75 -21.19
CA LYS A 127 -9.61 -12.61 -20.72
C LYS A 127 -8.90 -11.85 -19.60
N VAL A 128 -8.38 -12.56 -18.59
CA VAL A 128 -7.66 -11.95 -17.46
C VAL A 128 -6.39 -11.26 -17.92
N HIS A 129 -5.61 -11.89 -18.79
CA HIS A 129 -4.40 -11.28 -19.36
C HIS A 129 -4.74 -10.04 -20.18
N ASN A 130 -5.79 -10.05 -20.99
CA ASN A 130 -6.27 -8.84 -21.67
C ASN A 130 -6.75 -7.72 -20.72
N PHE A 131 -7.04 -8.01 -19.44
CA PHE A 131 -7.24 -6.97 -18.41
C PHE A 131 -5.91 -6.45 -17.89
N ILE A 132 -4.97 -7.35 -17.58
CA ILE A 132 -3.64 -7.02 -17.04
C ILE A 132 -2.84 -6.20 -18.06
N ASP A 133 -2.81 -6.63 -19.32
CA ASP A 133 -2.03 -6.01 -20.42
C ASP A 133 -2.49 -4.59 -20.78
N ARG A 134 -3.60 -4.11 -20.22
CA ARG A 134 -4.01 -2.69 -20.34
C ARG A 134 -3.15 -1.76 -19.51
N TYR A 135 -2.48 -2.29 -18.49
CA TYR A 135 -1.67 -1.53 -17.57
C TYR A 135 -0.20 -1.77 -17.92
N PRO A 136 0.52 -0.72 -18.36
CA PRO A 136 1.90 -0.89 -18.76
C PRO A 136 2.75 -1.34 -17.58
N SER A 137 3.65 -2.28 -17.84
CA SER A 137 4.60 -2.80 -16.87
C SER A 137 5.93 -2.06 -17.00
N GLY A 138 6.73 -2.06 -15.93
CA GLY A 138 8.10 -1.55 -15.99
C GLY A 138 9.02 -2.33 -16.95
N CYS A 139 8.56 -3.46 -17.49
CA CYS A 139 9.28 -4.29 -18.46
C CYS A 139 8.88 -3.99 -19.91
N ASP A 140 7.98 -3.05 -20.16
CA ASP A 140 7.54 -2.73 -21.52
C ASP A 140 8.60 -1.90 -22.25
N ASP A 141 9.04 -2.36 -23.43
CA ASP A 141 10.11 -1.71 -24.22
C ASP A 141 9.86 -0.22 -24.46
N LYS A 142 8.60 0.14 -24.74
CA LYS A 142 8.21 1.53 -24.96
C LYS A 142 8.40 2.37 -23.69
N LEU A 143 7.97 1.86 -22.54
CA LEU A 143 8.07 2.57 -21.27
C LEU A 143 9.52 2.65 -20.79
N ILE A 144 10.32 1.62 -21.05
CA ILE A 144 11.76 1.63 -20.79
C ILE A 144 12.40 2.79 -21.56
N LYS A 145 12.14 2.88 -22.86
CA LYS A 145 12.67 3.97 -23.70
C LYS A 145 12.20 5.36 -23.22
N GLU A 146 10.92 5.50 -22.88
CA GLU A 146 10.38 6.76 -22.32
C GLU A 146 11.12 7.16 -21.01
N ARG A 147 11.41 6.20 -20.13
CA ARG A 147 12.15 6.43 -18.88
C ARG A 147 13.63 6.75 -19.12
N GLU A 148 14.25 6.16 -20.15
CA GLU A 148 15.62 6.53 -20.56
C GLU A 148 15.68 7.97 -21.08
N GLU A 149 14.68 8.40 -21.84
CA GLU A 149 14.54 9.80 -22.29
C GLU A 149 14.32 10.74 -21.10
N ASN A 150 13.49 10.36 -20.12
CA ASN A 150 13.28 11.14 -18.90
C ASN A 150 14.57 11.26 -18.07
N ARG A 151 15.32 10.16 -17.91
CA ARG A 151 16.64 10.18 -17.29
C ARG A 151 17.57 11.17 -18.00
N GLN A 152 17.61 11.14 -19.33
CA GLN A 152 18.48 12.05 -20.09
C GLN A 152 18.10 13.51 -19.86
N LYS A 153 16.80 13.84 -19.86
CA LYS A 153 16.32 15.20 -19.55
C LYS A 153 16.75 15.68 -18.16
N ILE A 154 16.69 14.81 -17.16
CA ILE A 154 17.14 15.11 -15.80
C ILE A 154 18.65 15.36 -15.77
N LEU A 155 19.43 14.51 -16.43
CA LEU A 155 20.89 14.68 -16.53
C LEU A 155 21.27 15.99 -17.23
N ASP A 156 20.65 16.30 -18.37
CA ASP A 156 20.90 17.53 -19.12
C ASP A 156 20.56 18.77 -18.28
N TYR A 157 19.47 18.73 -17.51
CA TYR A 157 19.06 19.82 -16.62
C TYR A 157 20.10 20.12 -15.54
N PHE A 158 20.67 19.09 -14.93
CA PHE A 158 21.70 19.24 -13.89
C PHE A 158 23.13 19.35 -14.46
N GLY A 159 23.32 19.24 -15.78
CA GLY A 159 24.64 19.14 -16.39
C GLY A 159 25.43 17.90 -15.91
N ALA A 160 24.72 16.82 -15.58
CA ALA A 160 25.26 15.60 -15.02
C ALA A 160 25.48 14.53 -16.10
N THR A 161 26.30 13.53 -15.78
CA THR A 161 26.66 12.42 -16.67
C THR A 161 25.97 11.12 -16.26
N ILE A 162 26.05 10.09 -17.11
CA ILE A 162 25.58 8.74 -16.75
C ILE A 162 26.36 8.15 -15.56
N ASN A 163 27.60 8.57 -15.34
CA ASN A 163 28.38 8.14 -14.19
C ASN A 163 27.80 8.72 -12.90
N ASP A 164 27.38 10.00 -12.94
CA ASP A 164 26.65 10.62 -11.84
C ASP A 164 25.31 9.91 -11.59
N TRP A 165 24.59 9.53 -12.65
CA TRP A 165 23.35 8.76 -12.51
C TRP A 165 23.55 7.41 -11.81
N ASN A 166 24.69 6.75 -12.04
CA ASN A 166 25.00 5.46 -11.43
C ASN A 166 25.58 5.59 -10.02
N ASP A 167 25.94 6.80 -9.59
CA ASP A 167 26.33 7.09 -8.22
C ASP A 167 25.09 7.41 -7.37
N TYR A 168 24.79 6.54 -6.41
CA TYR A 168 23.66 6.75 -5.52
C TYR A 168 23.79 8.03 -4.68
N TYR A 169 25.01 8.47 -4.35
CA TYR A 169 25.23 9.73 -3.61
C TYR A 169 24.75 10.94 -4.40
N TRP A 170 24.88 10.90 -5.73
CA TRP A 170 24.36 11.96 -6.59
C TRP A 170 22.83 12.08 -6.45
N HIS A 171 22.10 10.95 -6.43
CA HIS A 171 20.65 10.96 -6.21
C HIS A 171 20.28 11.52 -4.83
N LEU A 172 21.04 11.15 -3.79
CA LEU A 172 20.80 11.64 -2.43
C LEU A 172 21.08 13.15 -2.29
N LYS A 173 22.00 13.70 -3.09
CA LYS A 173 22.33 15.13 -3.10
C LYS A 173 21.31 15.98 -3.86
N HIS A 174 20.60 15.41 -4.82
CA HIS A 174 19.66 16.12 -5.71
C HIS A 174 18.20 15.71 -5.44
N ILE A 175 17.85 15.42 -4.18
CA ILE A 175 16.46 15.15 -3.79
C ILE A 175 15.67 16.45 -3.87
N PHE A 176 14.56 16.44 -4.61
CA PHE A 176 13.62 17.55 -4.65
C PHE A 176 12.79 17.57 -3.36
N GLN A 177 12.99 18.59 -2.53
CA GLN A 177 12.44 18.62 -1.16
C GLN A 177 12.02 19.99 -0.63
N ASP A 178 12.29 21.07 -1.36
CA ASP A 178 12.01 22.43 -0.90
C ASP A 178 11.31 23.31 -1.95
N LYS A 179 11.29 24.62 -1.68
CA LYS A 179 10.66 25.61 -2.56
C LYS A 179 11.46 25.87 -3.83
N ASP A 180 12.78 25.88 -3.76
CA ASP A 180 13.64 26.08 -4.93
C ASP A 180 13.54 24.84 -5.84
N ASP A 181 13.41 23.66 -5.23
CA ASP A 181 13.16 22.41 -5.93
C ASP A 181 11.78 22.33 -6.58
N LEU A 182 10.75 22.98 -6.04
CA LEU A 182 9.46 23.09 -6.73
C LEU A 182 9.61 23.83 -8.07
N GLU A 183 10.44 24.88 -8.12
CA GLU A 183 10.73 25.58 -9.38
C GLU A 183 11.55 24.71 -10.34
N ASN A 184 12.43 23.85 -9.83
CA ASN A 184 13.13 22.84 -10.63
C ASN A 184 12.15 21.80 -11.20
N LEU A 185 11.23 21.29 -10.36
CA LEU A 185 10.20 20.32 -10.77
C LEU A 185 9.29 20.90 -11.86
N LYS A 186 8.84 22.15 -11.74
CA LYS A 186 8.03 22.84 -12.76
C LYS A 186 8.72 22.92 -14.14
N LYS A 187 10.05 22.98 -14.17
CA LYS A 187 10.84 22.99 -15.42
C LYS A 187 11.05 21.59 -16.01
N LEU A 188 11.10 20.56 -15.17
CA LEU A 188 11.37 19.18 -15.57
C LEU A 188 10.10 18.43 -15.97
N ILE A 189 8.99 18.64 -15.24
CA ILE A 189 7.75 17.88 -15.41
C ILE A 189 6.52 18.79 -15.40
N PRO A 190 5.45 18.40 -16.12
CA PRO A 190 4.16 19.03 -15.98
C PRO A 190 3.55 18.66 -14.62
N LEU A 191 3.07 19.68 -13.90
CA LEU A 191 2.37 19.57 -12.62
C LEU A 191 0.99 20.23 -12.75
N THR A 192 0.01 19.73 -12.01
CA THR A 192 -1.30 20.40 -11.90
C THR A 192 -1.20 21.59 -10.94
N GLU A 193 -2.16 22.52 -11.01
CA GLU A 193 -2.26 23.61 -10.03
C GLU A 193 -2.45 23.08 -8.60
N GLU A 194 -3.15 21.95 -8.46
CA GLU A 194 -3.32 21.28 -7.18
C GLU A 194 -1.99 20.74 -6.62
N ASP A 195 -1.17 20.11 -7.47
CA ASP A 195 0.16 19.61 -7.09
C ASP A 195 1.05 20.75 -6.56
N ILE A 196 1.09 21.86 -7.31
CA ILE A 196 1.90 23.03 -6.98
C ILE A 196 1.45 23.59 -5.63
N LYS A 197 0.14 23.82 -5.47
CA LYS A 197 -0.44 24.34 -4.23
C LYS A 197 -0.18 23.41 -3.04
N ALA A 198 -0.27 22.10 -3.23
CA ALA A 198 -0.01 21.13 -2.16
C ALA A 198 1.46 21.18 -1.71
N ILE A 199 2.40 21.23 -2.66
CA ILE A 199 3.83 21.34 -2.35
C ILE A 199 4.17 22.69 -1.69
N GLU A 200 3.54 23.79 -2.12
CA GLU A 200 3.69 25.11 -1.48
C GLU A 200 3.24 25.07 -0.01
N ILE A 201 2.06 24.50 0.27
CA ILE A 201 1.58 24.31 1.65
C ILE A 201 2.53 23.42 2.44
N ALA A 202 3.05 22.34 1.83
CA ALA A 202 3.99 21.45 2.49
C ALA A 202 5.26 22.19 2.93
N ASN A 203 5.85 22.96 2.01
CA ASN A 203 7.03 23.79 2.25
C ASN A 203 6.82 24.82 3.35
N GLU A 204 5.74 25.61 3.26
CA GLU A 204 5.42 26.67 4.24
C GLU A 204 5.24 26.12 5.66
N ASN A 205 4.75 24.89 5.79
CA ASN A 205 4.42 24.28 7.07
C ASN A 205 5.45 23.24 7.54
N LYS A 206 6.57 23.10 6.82
CA LYS A 206 7.63 22.10 7.09
C LYS A 206 7.08 20.67 7.13
N ILE A 207 6.17 20.35 6.22
CA ILE A 207 5.67 18.99 6.00
C ILE A 207 6.66 18.32 5.05
N PRO A 208 7.32 17.22 5.45
CA PRO A 208 8.37 16.62 4.65
C PRO A 208 7.79 15.99 3.38
N PHE A 209 8.43 16.27 2.25
CA PHE A 209 8.31 15.50 1.02
C PHE A 209 9.73 15.32 0.45
N GLY A 210 9.91 14.37 -0.45
CA GLY A 210 11.22 14.13 -1.07
C GLY A 210 11.07 13.24 -2.27
N ILE A 211 11.56 13.70 -3.43
CA ILE A 211 11.56 12.94 -4.69
C ILE A 211 13.00 12.78 -5.15
N THR A 212 13.47 11.55 -5.31
CA THR A 212 14.82 11.30 -5.85
C THR A 212 14.81 11.51 -7.37
N PRO A 213 15.94 11.88 -7.99
CA PRO A 213 16.00 11.98 -9.45
C PRO A 213 15.62 10.67 -10.16
N TYR A 214 16.04 9.52 -9.62
CA TYR A 214 15.61 8.22 -10.12
C TYR A 214 14.09 8.08 -10.11
N TYR A 215 13.43 8.36 -8.99
CA TYR A 215 11.98 8.18 -8.89
C TYR A 215 11.22 9.18 -9.78
N LEU A 216 11.75 10.40 -9.91
CA LEU A 216 11.22 11.38 -10.86
C LEU A 216 11.23 10.83 -12.30
N SER A 217 12.29 10.12 -12.73
CA SER A 217 12.34 9.55 -14.09
C SER A 217 11.24 8.54 -14.40
N LEU A 218 10.58 7.99 -13.37
CA LEU A 218 9.47 7.04 -13.51
C LEU A 218 8.15 7.72 -13.90
N PHE A 219 8.08 9.05 -13.82
CA PHE A 219 6.87 9.81 -14.15
C PHE A 219 6.63 9.86 -15.66
N ASP A 220 5.38 10.08 -16.04
CA ASP A 220 5.00 10.49 -17.39
C ASP A 220 5.27 12.00 -17.53
N PHE A 221 6.26 12.37 -18.34
CA PHE A 221 6.66 13.76 -18.56
C PHE A 221 5.78 14.48 -19.60
N SER A 222 4.87 13.76 -20.26
CA SER A 222 4.05 14.32 -21.35
C SER A 222 2.77 15.02 -20.87
N ARG A 223 2.34 14.77 -19.63
CA ARG A 223 1.04 15.21 -19.11
C ARG A 223 1.02 15.36 -17.60
N SER A 224 0.21 16.29 -17.09
CA SER A 224 0.04 16.56 -15.65
C SER A 224 -1.15 15.82 -15.01
N ASP A 225 -2.12 15.34 -15.80
CA ASP A 225 -3.37 14.75 -15.28
C ASP A 225 -3.23 13.34 -14.67
N ARG A 226 -1.98 12.87 -14.50
CA ARG A 226 -1.63 11.61 -13.85
C ARG A 226 -2.24 10.35 -14.47
N LYS A 227 -2.73 10.38 -15.72
CA LYS A 227 -3.50 9.26 -16.30
C LYS A 227 -2.75 7.92 -16.31
N ASN A 228 -1.44 7.95 -16.57
CA ASN A 228 -0.62 6.75 -16.76
C ASN A 228 0.27 6.41 -15.56
N ASP A 229 0.56 7.40 -14.72
CA ASP A 229 1.54 7.30 -13.62
C ASP A 229 0.96 7.75 -12.28
N TYR A 230 -0.39 7.78 -12.15
CA TYR A 230 -1.11 8.14 -10.93
C TYR A 230 -0.53 7.46 -9.70
N GLN A 231 -0.28 6.16 -9.79
CA GLN A 231 0.23 5.35 -8.69
C GLN A 231 1.66 5.72 -8.31
N VAL A 232 2.48 6.24 -9.23
CA VAL A 232 3.86 6.66 -8.94
C VAL A 232 3.85 8.06 -8.32
N ARG A 233 3.14 9.02 -8.93
CA ARG A 233 3.06 10.41 -8.45
C ARG A 233 2.41 10.53 -7.07
N SER A 234 1.33 9.80 -6.83
CA SER A 234 0.56 9.89 -5.57
C SER A 234 1.34 9.40 -4.34
N GLN A 235 2.46 8.71 -4.55
CA GLN A 235 3.31 8.25 -3.46
C GLN A 235 4.25 9.32 -2.94
N VAL A 236 4.51 10.39 -3.71
CA VAL A 236 5.53 11.40 -3.36
C VAL A 236 5.02 12.84 -3.48
N ILE A 237 4.00 13.09 -4.29
CA ILE A 237 3.30 14.38 -4.34
C ILE A 237 2.09 14.29 -3.41
N PRO A 238 2.07 15.02 -2.28
CA PRO A 238 0.98 14.93 -1.33
C PRO A 238 -0.31 15.53 -1.90
N PRO A 239 -1.49 14.92 -1.64
CA PRO A 239 -2.77 15.54 -1.99
C PRO A 239 -3.08 16.71 -1.04
N ILE A 240 -3.97 17.63 -1.46
CA ILE A 240 -4.35 18.80 -0.66
C ILE A 240 -4.89 18.40 0.73
N HIS A 241 -5.71 17.35 0.79
CA HIS A 241 -6.27 16.86 2.04
C HIS A 241 -5.17 16.43 3.04
N TYR A 242 -4.10 15.78 2.56
CA TYR A 242 -2.98 15.36 3.40
C TYR A 242 -2.25 16.55 4.00
N VAL A 243 -1.88 17.55 3.19
CA VAL A 243 -1.15 18.72 3.69
C VAL A 243 -2.01 19.59 4.60
N ALA A 244 -3.32 19.65 4.37
CA ALA A 244 -4.25 20.34 5.25
C ALA A 244 -4.29 19.70 6.64
N LEU A 245 -4.47 18.37 6.74
CA LEU A 245 -4.47 17.65 8.01
C LEU A 245 -3.12 17.74 8.74
N MET A 246 -2.02 17.53 8.02
CA MET A 246 -0.66 17.63 8.58
C MET A 246 -0.38 19.02 9.14
N LYS A 247 -0.92 20.07 8.51
CA LYS A 247 -0.84 21.46 8.98
C LYS A 247 -1.70 21.68 10.22
N GLU A 248 -2.94 21.22 10.20
CA GLU A 248 -3.91 21.38 11.30
C GLU A 248 -3.38 20.76 12.60
N HIS A 249 -2.91 19.52 12.54
CA HIS A 249 -2.43 18.77 13.70
C HIS A 249 -0.93 18.89 13.94
N ARG A 250 -0.26 19.90 13.34
CA ARG A 250 1.20 20.06 13.41
C ARG A 250 1.76 20.11 14.84
N LYS A 251 1.02 20.72 15.78
CA LYS A 251 1.47 20.87 17.18
C LYS A 251 1.38 19.57 17.99
N GLU A 252 0.50 18.68 17.59
CA GLU A 252 0.23 17.39 18.24
C GLU A 252 0.62 16.22 17.33
N ARG A 253 1.47 16.49 16.34
CA ARG A 253 1.85 15.55 15.28
C ARG A 253 2.31 14.21 15.81
N SER A 254 3.09 14.20 16.89
CA SER A 254 3.62 12.98 17.49
C SER A 254 2.54 12.07 18.10
N TYR A 255 1.41 12.62 18.53
CA TYR A 255 0.33 11.82 19.13
C TYR A 255 -0.80 11.56 18.14
N TYR A 256 -1.18 12.57 17.36
CA TYR A 256 -2.29 12.48 16.40
C TYR A 256 -1.98 11.50 15.27
N PHE A 257 -0.74 11.49 14.78
CA PHE A 257 -0.32 10.65 13.65
C PHE A 257 0.43 9.37 14.07
N ASP A 258 0.58 9.09 15.37
CA ASP A 258 1.07 7.80 15.86
C ASP A 258 -0.04 6.75 15.83
N PHE A 259 -0.51 6.43 14.63
CA PHE A 259 -1.60 5.47 14.39
C PHE A 259 -1.32 4.07 14.94
N MET A 260 -0.05 3.77 15.20
CA MET A 260 0.40 2.47 15.64
C MET A 260 0.73 2.40 17.13
N GLY A 261 0.69 3.52 17.86
CA GLY A 261 1.12 3.60 19.25
C GLY A 261 2.58 3.16 19.43
N GLU A 262 3.48 3.60 18.55
CA GLU A 262 4.91 3.31 18.67
C GLU A 262 5.52 3.87 19.95
N HIS A 263 5.02 5.01 20.48
CA HIS A 263 5.48 5.55 21.76
C HIS A 263 5.30 4.55 22.92
N ASP A 264 4.11 3.97 23.03
CA ASP A 264 3.76 3.04 24.13
C ASP A 264 4.38 1.65 23.96
N THR A 265 5.02 1.40 22.82
CA THR A 265 5.65 0.12 22.49
C THR A 265 7.16 0.25 22.28
N SER A 266 7.75 1.32 22.82
CA SER A 266 9.19 1.64 22.74
C SER A 266 9.88 1.47 24.10
N PRO A 267 10.49 0.31 24.39
CA PRO A 267 11.14 0.05 25.69
C PRO A 267 12.52 0.71 25.83
N GLU A 268 13.12 1.17 24.74
CA GLU A 268 14.40 1.87 24.65
C GLU A 268 14.40 2.70 23.36
N GLU A 269 15.19 3.77 23.31
CA GLU A 269 15.36 4.56 22.08
C GLU A 269 15.70 3.65 20.89
N LEU A 270 15.14 3.95 19.71
CA LEU A 270 15.30 3.18 18.46
C LEU A 270 14.67 1.78 18.47
N ILE A 271 13.95 1.37 19.52
CA ILE A 271 13.34 0.04 19.61
C ILE A 271 11.83 0.14 19.59
N THR A 272 11.17 -0.69 18.78
CA THR A 272 9.74 -0.95 18.93
C THR A 272 9.53 -2.44 19.18
N ARG A 273 8.84 -2.81 20.26
CA ARG A 273 8.53 -4.20 20.61
C ARG A 273 7.04 -4.38 20.85
N ARG A 274 6.37 -5.09 19.92
CA ARG A 274 4.95 -5.48 20.04
C ARG A 274 4.72 -6.96 20.18
N TYR A 275 5.72 -7.76 19.81
CA TYR A 275 5.58 -9.21 19.74
C TYR A 275 6.54 -9.90 20.71
N PRO A 276 6.22 -11.13 21.14
CA PRO A 276 7.06 -11.86 22.09
C PRO A 276 8.49 -12.10 21.61
N MET A 277 8.68 -12.33 20.30
CA MET A 277 9.95 -12.75 19.69
C MET A 277 10.47 -11.85 18.58
N ILE A 278 9.71 -10.82 18.20
CA ILE A 278 10.03 -9.91 17.09
C ILE A 278 10.13 -8.49 17.65
N SER A 279 11.19 -7.78 17.27
CA SER A 279 11.32 -6.36 17.58
C SER A 279 11.98 -5.61 16.43
N ILE A 280 11.67 -4.32 16.36
CA ILE A 280 12.19 -3.39 15.37
C ILE A 280 13.39 -2.66 15.96
N LEU A 281 14.44 -2.52 15.16
CA LEU A 281 15.52 -1.56 15.36
C LEU A 281 15.36 -0.44 14.33
N LYS A 282 15.35 0.82 14.78
CA LYS A 282 15.24 2.03 13.94
C LYS A 282 16.59 2.76 13.89
N PRO A 283 17.60 2.30 13.13
CA PRO A 283 18.91 2.95 13.14
C PRO A 283 18.97 4.21 12.27
N TYR A 284 17.86 4.64 11.66
CA TYR A 284 17.79 5.81 10.80
C TYR A 284 16.35 6.33 10.68
N ASP A 285 16.14 7.61 10.99
CA ASP A 285 14.81 8.22 11.08
C ASP A 285 14.50 9.17 9.90
N THR A 286 14.98 8.82 8.71
CA THR A 286 14.63 9.51 7.45
C THR A 286 14.79 8.58 6.25
N CYS A 287 14.34 9.02 5.08
CA CYS A 287 14.43 8.29 3.82
C CYS A 287 14.96 9.20 2.71
N PRO A 288 15.57 8.64 1.65
CA PRO A 288 15.87 9.37 0.41
C PRO A 288 14.62 9.93 -0.27
N GLN A 289 13.49 9.24 -0.11
CA GLN A 289 12.19 9.61 -0.65
C GLN A 289 11.14 9.52 0.44
N ILE A 290 10.38 10.58 0.62
CA ILE A 290 9.33 10.62 1.64
C ILE A 290 8.00 10.19 1.02
N CYS A 291 7.52 9.04 1.47
CA CYS A 291 6.26 8.49 0.99
C CYS A 291 5.09 9.22 1.67
N VAL A 292 4.11 9.70 0.90
CA VAL A 292 2.90 10.37 1.41
C VAL A 292 2.13 9.46 2.40
N TYR A 293 2.16 8.15 2.17
CA TYR A 293 1.51 7.14 2.99
C TYR A 293 2.41 6.57 4.11
N CYS A 294 3.54 7.22 4.42
CA CYS A 294 4.46 6.75 5.45
C CYS A 294 3.80 6.76 6.83
N GLN A 295 3.74 5.59 7.48
CA GLN A 295 3.19 5.43 8.83
C GLN A 295 4.01 6.13 9.92
N ARG A 296 5.28 6.44 9.63
CA ARG A 296 6.19 7.20 10.49
C ARG A 296 6.46 8.59 9.94
N ASN A 297 5.60 9.10 9.07
CA ASN A 297 5.76 10.46 8.57
C ASN A 297 5.89 11.47 9.72
N TRP A 298 5.35 11.18 10.89
CA TRP A 298 5.36 12.02 12.09
C TRP A 298 6.72 12.12 12.78
N GLU A 299 7.58 11.10 12.62
CA GLU A 299 8.98 11.08 13.12
C GLU A 299 9.93 11.83 12.16
N ILE A 300 9.60 11.89 10.87
CA ILE A 300 10.49 12.44 9.84
C ILE A 300 10.34 13.97 9.75
N THR A 301 11.44 14.70 9.67
CA THR A 301 11.44 16.18 9.53
C THR A 301 11.82 16.67 8.13
N GLY A 302 12.44 15.81 7.33
CA GLY A 302 12.86 16.05 5.95
C GLY A 302 13.58 14.82 5.40
N PRO A 303 13.85 14.72 4.08
CA PRO A 303 14.64 13.64 3.52
C PRO A 303 16.13 13.80 3.86
N MET A 304 16.81 12.70 4.19
CA MET A 304 18.26 12.64 4.44
C MET A 304 18.80 13.65 5.47
N MET A 305 17.99 14.01 6.47
CA MET A 305 18.39 14.92 7.54
C MET A 305 19.58 14.35 8.34
N PRO A 306 20.67 15.12 8.56
CA PRO A 306 21.83 14.64 9.31
C PRO A 306 21.50 14.17 10.73
N GLU A 307 20.55 14.84 11.39
CA GLU A 307 20.10 14.54 12.75
C GLU A 307 19.31 13.22 12.85
N ALA A 308 18.90 12.65 11.71
CA ALA A 308 18.18 11.38 11.65
C ALA A 308 19.11 10.16 11.84
N VAL A 309 20.44 10.35 11.79
CA VAL A 309 21.38 9.31 12.19
C VAL A 309 21.54 9.34 13.71
N PRO A 310 21.15 8.27 14.43
CA PRO A 310 21.29 8.24 15.87
C PRO A 310 22.76 8.24 16.28
N SER A 311 23.01 8.83 17.46
CA SER A 311 24.31 8.80 18.10
C SER A 311 24.80 7.36 18.27
N LYS A 312 26.13 7.16 18.32
CA LYS A 312 26.69 5.83 18.60
C LYS A 312 26.20 5.29 19.95
N GLU A 313 26.08 6.16 20.95
CA GLU A 313 25.61 5.79 22.28
C GLU A 313 24.17 5.27 22.27
N SER A 314 23.24 5.99 21.62
CA SER A 314 21.83 5.56 21.48
C SER A 314 21.73 4.22 20.75
N LEU A 315 22.49 4.05 19.67
CA LEU A 315 22.53 2.79 18.94
C LEU A 315 23.10 1.64 19.79
N ASP A 316 24.13 1.90 20.59
CA ASP A 316 24.74 0.91 21.47
C ASP A 316 23.79 0.48 22.58
N LYS A 317 23.05 1.42 23.19
CA LYS A 317 21.98 1.10 24.16
C LYS A 317 20.91 0.21 23.55
N ALA A 318 20.47 0.52 22.33
CA ALA A 318 19.49 -0.29 21.62
C ALA A 318 20.01 -1.72 21.37
N LEU A 319 21.25 -1.86 20.87
CA LEU A 319 21.86 -3.17 20.62
C LEU A 319 22.11 -3.95 21.93
N ASP A 320 22.48 -3.27 23.01
CA ASP A 320 22.63 -3.88 24.33
C ASP A 320 21.29 -4.36 24.90
N TRP A 321 20.20 -3.66 24.61
CA TRP A 321 18.86 -4.13 24.91
C TRP A 321 18.58 -5.45 24.20
N PHE A 322 18.88 -5.57 22.89
CA PHE A 322 18.70 -6.84 22.16
C PHE A 322 19.56 -7.97 22.75
N ALA A 323 20.78 -7.67 23.18
CA ALA A 323 21.67 -8.65 23.82
C ALA A 323 21.10 -9.18 25.16
N LYS A 324 20.46 -8.32 25.96
CA LYS A 324 19.85 -8.68 27.24
C LYS A 324 18.53 -9.45 27.09
N HIS A 325 17.86 -9.33 25.95
CA HIS A 325 16.53 -9.90 25.72
C HIS A 325 16.60 -11.13 24.80
N THR A 326 17.01 -12.27 25.35
CA THR A 326 17.20 -13.54 24.62
C THR A 326 15.94 -14.11 23.95
N SER A 327 14.76 -13.59 24.27
CA SER A 327 13.51 -13.90 23.55
C SER A 327 13.46 -13.33 22.13
N MET A 328 14.27 -12.31 21.81
CA MET A 328 14.26 -11.61 20.52
C MET A 328 14.98 -12.44 19.44
N LYS A 329 14.22 -13.21 18.66
CA LYS A 329 14.79 -14.05 17.61
C LYS A 329 14.74 -13.43 16.22
N ASP A 330 13.85 -12.46 16.01
CA ASP A 330 13.65 -11.77 14.75
C ASP A 330 13.81 -10.26 14.96
N VAL A 331 14.78 -9.68 14.26
CA VAL A 331 15.07 -8.25 14.29
C VAL A 331 14.74 -7.66 12.93
N LEU A 332 13.76 -6.76 12.90
CA LEU A 332 13.45 -5.97 11.72
C LEU A 332 14.18 -4.62 11.82
N ILE A 333 15.22 -4.44 11.02
CA ILE A 333 15.92 -3.18 10.88
C ILE A 333 15.11 -2.31 9.90
N THR A 334 14.52 -1.22 10.39
CA THR A 334 13.68 -0.29 9.62
C THR A 334 13.79 1.13 10.21
N GLY A 335 12.69 1.88 10.33
CA GLY A 335 12.65 3.27 10.78
C GLY A 335 12.12 4.12 9.64
N GLY A 336 12.97 5.01 9.14
CA GLY A 336 12.96 5.45 7.75
C GLY A 336 13.51 4.37 6.82
N ASP A 337 14.52 4.70 6.01
CA ASP A 337 15.17 3.75 5.10
C ASP A 337 16.60 3.40 5.54
N PRO A 338 16.81 2.26 6.21
CA PRO A 338 18.09 1.92 6.84
C PRO A 338 19.20 1.60 5.82
N LEU A 339 18.88 1.31 4.55
CA LEU A 339 19.92 1.12 3.52
C LEU A 339 20.49 2.45 3.00
N ALA A 340 19.88 3.59 3.35
CA ALA A 340 20.47 4.90 3.10
C ALA A 340 21.70 5.19 4.00
N LEU A 341 21.91 4.39 5.06
CA LEU A 341 23.12 4.43 5.87
C LEU A 341 24.34 3.98 5.06
N GLY A 342 25.51 4.52 5.40
CA GLY A 342 26.78 4.06 4.84
C GLY A 342 27.12 2.62 5.25
N ASP A 343 27.88 1.93 4.40
CA ASP A 343 28.24 0.51 4.57
C ASP A 343 28.89 0.21 5.92
N GLU A 344 29.72 1.10 6.46
CA GLU A 344 30.35 0.92 7.78
C GLU A 344 29.34 0.86 8.93
N LYS A 345 28.26 1.65 8.87
CA LYS A 345 27.21 1.64 9.90
C LYS A 345 26.34 0.39 9.77
N ILE A 346 26.04 -0.03 8.54
CA ILE A 346 25.37 -1.31 8.26
C ILE A 346 26.19 -2.47 8.81
N LYS A 347 27.50 -2.51 8.49
CA LYS A 347 28.45 -3.49 9.00
C LYS A 347 28.45 -3.52 10.52
N TYR A 348 28.52 -2.36 11.17
CA TYR A 348 28.52 -2.26 12.63
C TYR A 348 27.27 -2.90 13.26
N ILE A 349 26.08 -2.58 12.73
CA ILE A 349 24.80 -3.13 13.21
C ILE A 349 24.78 -4.65 13.01
N MET A 350 25.18 -5.12 11.82
CA MET A 350 25.22 -6.55 11.51
C MET A 350 26.20 -7.31 12.40
N ASP A 351 27.43 -6.81 12.58
CA ASP A 351 28.44 -7.42 13.46
C ASP A 351 27.88 -7.60 14.88
N ARG A 352 27.23 -6.55 15.42
CA ARG A 352 26.67 -6.56 16.77
C ARG A 352 25.51 -7.55 16.91
N LEU A 353 24.55 -7.54 15.98
CA LEU A 353 23.42 -8.48 16.02
C LEU A 353 23.87 -9.93 15.78
N CYS A 354 24.85 -10.16 14.93
CA CYS A 354 25.35 -11.51 14.63
C CYS A 354 26.18 -12.13 15.76
N GLN A 355 26.66 -11.34 16.72
CA GLN A 355 27.25 -11.87 17.96
C GLN A 355 26.21 -12.48 18.91
N MET A 356 24.92 -12.21 18.69
CA MET A 356 23.83 -12.69 19.54
C MET A 356 23.32 -14.03 19.02
N GLU A 357 23.64 -15.13 19.72
CA GLU A 357 23.25 -16.49 19.30
C GLU A 357 21.73 -16.69 19.20
N HIS A 358 20.96 -15.96 19.99
CA HIS A 358 19.49 -16.04 19.98
C HIS A 358 18.83 -15.33 18.79
N VAL A 359 19.56 -14.43 18.10
CA VAL A 359 19.06 -13.70 16.93
C VAL A 359 19.24 -14.56 15.68
N ILE A 360 18.12 -15.03 15.15
CA ILE A 360 18.05 -15.99 14.03
C ILE A 360 17.71 -15.27 12.73
N ASN A 361 16.75 -14.35 12.75
CA ASN A 361 16.31 -13.61 11.57
C ASN A 361 16.68 -12.14 11.70
N ILE A 362 17.37 -11.60 10.68
CA ILE A 362 17.63 -10.18 10.53
C ILE A 362 17.01 -9.73 9.21
N ARG A 363 16.02 -8.86 9.29
CA ARG A 363 15.27 -8.38 8.12
C ARG A 363 15.53 -6.91 7.92
N TRP A 364 15.91 -6.50 6.72
CA TRP A 364 16.12 -5.11 6.35
C TRP A 364 14.88 -4.60 5.62
N GLY A 365 14.04 -3.84 6.33
CA GLY A 365 12.88 -3.16 5.75
C GLY A 365 13.32 -1.87 5.08
N THR A 366 13.36 -1.85 3.74
CA THR A 366 13.97 -0.77 2.94
C THR A 366 13.25 -0.60 1.62
N ARG A 367 13.10 0.65 1.20
CA ARG A 367 12.48 1.02 -0.08
C ARG A 367 13.50 1.40 -1.15
N THR A 368 14.77 1.41 -0.78
CA THR A 368 15.91 1.77 -1.59
C THR A 368 15.93 1.08 -2.98
N PRO A 369 15.60 -0.22 -3.13
CA PRO A 369 15.51 -0.84 -4.46
C PRO A 369 14.53 -0.17 -5.43
N VAL A 370 13.53 0.55 -4.91
CA VAL A 370 12.50 1.25 -5.68
C VAL A 370 12.79 2.75 -5.80
N THR A 371 13.48 3.35 -4.82
CA THR A 371 13.66 4.82 -4.75
C THR A 371 15.04 5.26 -5.20
N VAL A 372 16.09 4.46 -4.95
CA VAL A 372 17.48 4.71 -5.36
C VAL A 372 18.17 3.36 -5.61
N PRO A 373 17.82 2.62 -6.68
CA PRO A 373 18.34 1.27 -6.91
C PRO A 373 19.87 1.22 -7.03
N MET A 374 20.51 2.34 -7.41
CA MET A 374 21.97 2.49 -7.48
C MET A 374 22.67 2.23 -6.16
N ARG A 375 21.98 2.32 -5.02
CA ARG A 375 22.53 2.01 -3.70
C ARG A 375 22.81 0.52 -3.52
N ILE A 376 22.18 -0.35 -4.32
CA ILE A 376 22.39 -1.80 -4.31
C ILE A 376 23.65 -2.13 -5.12
N THR A 377 24.81 -1.89 -4.52
CA THR A 377 26.12 -2.18 -5.14
C THR A 377 26.59 -3.61 -4.86
N ASP A 378 27.60 -4.06 -5.59
CA ASP A 378 28.28 -5.33 -5.34
C ASP A 378 28.89 -5.39 -3.93
N GLU A 379 29.41 -4.27 -3.43
CA GLU A 379 29.98 -4.15 -2.09
C GLU A 379 28.91 -4.33 -1.02
N LEU A 380 27.78 -3.63 -1.14
CA LEU A 380 26.68 -3.75 -0.17
C LEU A 380 26.09 -5.16 -0.17
N THR A 381 25.87 -5.74 -1.35
CA THR A 381 25.30 -7.09 -1.46
C THR A 381 26.24 -8.14 -0.88
N LYS A 382 27.56 -8.04 -1.13
CA LYS A 382 28.58 -8.90 -0.50
C LYS A 382 28.62 -8.70 1.02
N LEU A 383 28.56 -7.45 1.49
CA LEU A 383 28.54 -7.13 2.93
C LEU A 383 27.35 -7.81 3.62
N ILE A 384 26.13 -7.54 3.19
CA ILE A 384 24.91 -8.11 3.81
C ILE A 384 24.90 -9.63 3.65
N GLY A 385 25.25 -10.13 2.45
CA GLY A 385 25.26 -11.56 2.14
C GLY A 385 26.25 -12.36 2.98
N SER A 386 27.36 -11.75 3.41
CA SER A 386 28.38 -12.41 4.24
C SER A 386 27.89 -12.84 5.63
N TYR A 387 26.77 -12.29 6.10
CA TYR A 387 26.17 -12.63 7.41
C TYR A 387 25.14 -13.76 7.35
N ILE A 388 24.84 -14.29 6.15
CA ILE A 388 23.91 -15.41 5.99
C ILE A 388 24.63 -16.71 6.41
N GLU A 389 24.04 -17.42 7.37
CA GLU A 389 24.51 -18.74 7.81
C GLU A 389 23.37 -19.76 7.66
N PRO A 390 23.31 -20.53 6.56
CA PRO A 390 22.19 -21.44 6.32
C PRO A 390 21.90 -22.37 7.50
N GLY A 391 20.64 -22.40 7.92
CA GLY A 391 20.18 -23.19 9.07
C GLY A 391 20.47 -22.58 10.44
N LYS A 392 21.16 -21.43 10.51
CA LYS A 392 21.48 -20.72 11.76
C LYS A 392 21.02 -19.26 11.74
N ARG A 393 21.34 -18.52 10.69
CA ARG A 393 21.04 -17.10 10.54
C ARG A 393 20.50 -16.78 9.15
N ASN A 394 19.30 -16.21 9.13
CA ASN A 394 18.65 -15.70 7.94
C ASN A 394 18.81 -14.19 7.90
N VAL A 395 19.30 -13.67 6.77
CA VAL A 395 19.32 -12.24 6.47
C VAL A 395 18.53 -12.02 5.20
N CYS A 396 17.55 -11.11 5.21
CA CYS A 396 16.79 -10.79 4.01
C CYS A 396 16.48 -9.30 3.90
N ILE A 397 16.20 -8.87 2.67
CA ILE A 397 15.71 -7.55 2.32
C ILE A 397 14.20 -7.65 2.09
N VAL A 398 13.44 -6.72 2.66
CA VAL A 398 11.99 -6.62 2.54
C VAL A 398 11.67 -5.21 2.04
N THR A 399 10.94 -5.12 0.93
CA THR A 399 10.54 -3.86 0.27
C THR A 399 9.04 -3.64 0.32
#